data_AF-A0ABD3LMT6-F1
#
_entry.id   AF-A0ABD3LMT6-F1
#
_cell.length_a   1.000
_cell.length_b   1.000
_cell.length_c   1.000
_cell.angle_alpha   90.00
_cell.angle_beta   90.00
_cell.angle_gamma   90.00
#
_symmetry.space_group_name_H-M   'P 1'
#
loop_
_entity.id
_entity.type
_entity.pdbx_description
1 polymer ?
#
loop_
_entity_poly.entity_id
_entity_poly.type
_entity_poly.pdbx_seq_one_letter_code
_entity_poly.pdbx_strand_id
1 'polypeptide(L)'
;MIALAEVVFSGLLKEGVEPDSRAYAERIGTYLRVDMIERGMQTYEKMKAAGCTSNEFTPMILIRNLEKAGEKDLVEFVKRDCVEYLDSPEKFLEVERNT
;
A
#
# COMPACT_ATOMS: atom_id res chain seq x y z
N MET A 1 -3.85 -17.54 -4.26
CA MET A 1 -4.61 -17.23 -5.49
C MET A 1 -4.48 -15.75 -5.82
N ILE A 2 -3.40 -15.33 -6.48
CA ILE A 2 -3.17 -13.92 -6.87
C ILE A 2 -4.07 -13.56 -8.07
N ALA A 3 -4.23 -14.49 -9.02
CA ALA A 3 -5.01 -14.28 -10.23
C ALA A 3 -6.48 -13.91 -9.97
N LEU A 4 -7.13 -14.53 -8.98
CA LEU A 4 -8.53 -14.20 -8.64
C LEU A 4 -8.64 -12.79 -8.06
N ALA A 5 -7.71 -12.40 -7.18
CA ALA A 5 -7.67 -11.04 -6.63
C ALA A 5 -7.42 -10.00 -7.74
N GLU A 6 -6.55 -10.29 -8.73
CA GLU A 6 -6.32 -9.41 -9.87
C GLU A 6 -7.56 -9.27 -10.77
N VAL A 7 -8.26 -10.37 -11.05
CA VAL A 7 -9.48 -10.39 -11.87
C VAL A 7 -10.61 -9.61 -11.18
N VAL A 8 -10.87 -9.86 -9.90
CA VAL A 8 -11.92 -9.14 -9.16
C VAL A 8 -11.62 -7.65 -9.08
N PHE A 9 -10.38 -7.29 -8.75
CA PHE A 9 -9.98 -5.89 -8.64
C PHE A 9 -10.05 -5.15 -9.99
N SER A 10 -9.63 -5.80 -11.07
CA SER A 10 -9.76 -5.23 -12.41
C SER A 10 -11.21 -5.14 -12.89
N GLY A 11 -12.08 -6.04 -12.42
CA GLY A 11 -13.54 -5.97 -12.63
C GLY A 11 -14.15 -4.75 -11.93
N LEU A 12 -13.85 -4.56 -10.65
CA LEU A 12 -14.33 -3.41 -9.86
C LEU A 12 -13.96 -2.06 -10.52
N LEU A 13 -12.68 -1.91 -10.92
CA LEU A 13 -12.21 -0.72 -11.63
C LEU A 13 -12.93 -0.49 -12.97
N LYS A 14 -13.23 -1.56 -13.73
CA LYS A 14 -13.94 -1.46 -15.02
C LYS A 14 -15.40 -1.07 -14.86
N GLU A 15 -16.02 -1.42 -13.74
CA GLU A 15 -17.40 -1.07 -13.42
C GLU A 15 -17.53 0.35 -12.83
N GLY A 16 -16.42 1.09 -12.72
CA GLY A 16 -16.40 2.41 -12.09
C GLY A 16 -16.59 2.37 -10.57
N VAL A 17 -16.49 1.18 -9.97
CA VAL A 17 -16.52 1.01 -8.52
C VAL A 17 -15.09 1.18 -8.03
N GLU A 18 -14.81 2.34 -7.43
CA GLU A 18 -13.50 2.59 -6.82
C GLU A 18 -13.26 1.61 -5.67
N PRO A 19 -12.21 0.76 -5.75
CA PRO A 19 -11.85 -0.10 -4.65
C PRO A 19 -11.51 0.75 -3.43
N ASP A 20 -12.03 0.37 -2.28
CA ASP A 20 -11.66 1.04 -1.04
C ASP A 20 -10.18 0.81 -0.69
N SER A 21 -9.68 1.62 0.24
CA SER A 21 -8.30 1.55 0.71
C SER A 21 -7.90 0.17 1.27
N ARG A 22 -8.87 -0.61 1.76
CA ARG A 22 -8.65 -1.98 2.24
C ARG A 22 -8.38 -2.95 1.09
N ALA A 23 -9.12 -2.85 -0.01
CA ALA A 23 -8.87 -3.67 -1.20
C ALA A 23 -7.48 -3.40 -1.81
N TYR A 24 -7.04 -2.14 -1.84
CA TYR A 24 -5.67 -1.80 -2.23
C TYR A 24 -4.63 -2.38 -1.27
N ALA A 25 -4.84 -2.24 0.05
CA ALA A 25 -3.93 -2.76 1.07
C ALA A 25 -3.74 -4.29 0.99
N GLU A 26 -4.83 -5.05 0.82
CA GLU A 26 -4.77 -6.51 0.65
C GLU A 26 -4.00 -6.90 -0.61
N ARG A 27 -4.21 -6.18 -1.71
CA ARG A 27 -3.52 -6.41 -2.99
C ARG A 27 -2.02 -6.14 -2.86
N ILE A 28 -1.65 -5.00 -2.29
CA ILE A 28 -0.25 -4.62 -2.02
C ILE A 28 0.40 -5.68 -1.14
N GLY A 29 -0.19 -6.01 0.01
CA GLY A 29 0.36 -7.03 0.92
C GLY A 29 0.48 -8.41 0.28
N THR A 30 -0.38 -8.75 -0.69
CA THR A 30 -0.27 -9.98 -1.46
C THR A 30 0.93 -9.98 -2.41
N TYR A 31 1.16 -8.90 -3.15
CA TYR A 31 2.34 -8.78 -4.02
C TYR A 31 3.64 -8.83 -3.22
N LEU A 32 3.72 -8.12 -2.11
CA LEU A 32 4.94 -8.07 -1.29
C LEU A 32 5.27 -9.44 -0.66
N ARG A 33 4.25 -10.22 -0.25
CA ARG A 33 4.45 -11.58 0.30
C ARG A 33 5.02 -12.59 -0.71
N VAL A 34 4.89 -12.32 -2.01
CA VAL A 34 5.47 -13.16 -3.07
C VAL A 34 6.62 -12.47 -3.80
N ASP A 35 7.26 -11.51 -3.13
CA ASP A 35 8.44 -10.79 -3.62
C ASP A 35 8.21 -9.99 -4.92
N MET A 36 6.95 -9.67 -5.23
CA MET A 36 6.57 -8.82 -6.37
C MET A 36 6.56 -7.34 -5.96
N ILE A 37 7.70 -6.85 -5.48
CA ILE A 37 7.82 -5.52 -4.86
C ILE A 37 7.40 -4.40 -5.82
N GLU A 38 7.85 -4.46 -7.08
CA GLU A 38 7.51 -3.48 -8.10
C GLU A 38 5.99 -3.38 -8.32
N ARG A 39 5.27 -4.52 -8.36
CA ARG A 39 3.81 -4.53 -8.50
C ARG A 39 3.11 -3.97 -7.26
N GLY A 40 3.66 -4.21 -6.08
CA GLY A 40 3.21 -3.59 -4.83
C GLY A 40 3.28 -2.07 -4.89
N MET A 41 4.44 -1.53 -5.28
CA MET A 41 4.65 -0.09 -5.42
C MET A 41 3.80 0.54 -6.52
N GLN A 42 3.67 -0.10 -7.68
CA GLN A 42 2.77 0.38 -8.75
C GLN A 42 1.30 0.42 -8.29
N THR A 43 0.89 -0.51 -7.44
CA THR A 43 -0.47 -0.53 -6.89
C THR A 43 -0.67 0.59 -5.88
N TYR A 44 0.36 0.89 -5.07
CA TYR A 44 0.37 2.03 -4.16
C TYR A 44 0.26 3.37 -4.90
N GLU A 45 1.02 3.57 -5.98
CA GLU A 45 0.91 4.78 -6.81
C GLU A 45 -0.47 4.93 -7.47
N LYS A 46 -1.06 3.82 -7.93
CA LYS A 46 -2.44 3.83 -8.48
C LYS A 46 -3.48 4.21 -7.44
N MET A 47 -3.34 3.73 -6.22
CA MET A 47 -4.20 4.14 -5.09
C MET A 47 -4.12 5.66 -4.89
N LYS A 48 -2.89 6.21 -4.87
CA LYS A 48 -2.66 7.65 -4.73
C LYS A 48 -3.28 8.46 -5.86
N ALA A 49 -3.06 8.04 -7.11
CA ALA A 49 -3.60 8.71 -8.30
C ALA A 49 -5.13 8.68 -8.37
N ALA A 50 -5.77 7.68 -7.77
CA ALA A 50 -7.23 7.60 -7.65
C ALA A 50 -7.80 8.51 -6.56
N GLY A 51 -6.96 9.26 -5.82
CA GLY A 51 -7.41 10.10 -4.71
C GLY A 51 -7.92 9.28 -3.51
N CYS A 52 -7.63 7.98 -3.47
CA CYS A 52 -8.05 7.10 -2.39
C CYS A 52 -7.16 7.34 -1.18
N THR A 53 -7.63 8.15 -0.23
CA THR A 53 -6.87 8.47 0.98
C THR A 53 -6.38 7.18 1.62
N SER A 54 -5.07 7.05 1.71
CA SER A 54 -4.45 5.92 2.36
C SER A 54 -4.88 5.89 3.82
N ASN A 55 -5.50 4.80 4.26
CA ASN A 55 -5.56 4.52 5.69
C ASN A 55 -4.11 4.31 6.18
N GLU A 56 -3.84 4.56 7.47
CA GLU A 56 -2.54 4.30 8.12
C GLU A 56 -2.00 2.86 7.92
N PHE A 57 -2.89 1.91 7.56
CA PHE A 57 -2.57 0.51 7.31
C PHE A 57 -1.75 0.24 6.04
N THR A 58 -1.98 0.97 4.94
CA THR A 58 -1.30 0.69 3.66
C THR A 58 0.22 0.94 3.73
N PRO A 59 0.70 2.12 4.17
CA PRO A 59 2.13 2.37 4.33
C PRO A 59 2.77 1.46 5.38
N MET A 60 2.04 1.12 6.46
CA MET A 60 2.53 0.15 7.47
C MET A 60 2.79 -1.23 6.85
N ILE A 61 1.90 -1.73 5.99
CA ILE A 61 2.09 -3.00 5.29
C ILE A 61 3.28 -2.92 4.33
N LEU A 62 3.43 -1.80 3.60
CA LEU A 62 4.57 -1.57 2.71
C LEU A 62 5.89 -1.61 3.48
N ILE A 63 6.03 -0.77 4.50
CA ILE A 63 7.26 -0.66 5.30
C ILE A 63 7.65 -2.01 5.89
N ARG A 64 6.72 -2.71 6.57
CA ARG A 64 7.02 -4.01 7.20
C ARG A 64 7.49 -5.08 6.21
N ASN A 65 6.95 -5.10 4.99
CA ASN A 65 7.37 -6.11 4.01
C ASN A 65 8.64 -5.69 3.26
N LEU A 66 8.82 -4.39 2.98
CA LEU A 66 10.04 -3.85 2.37
C LEU A 66 11.24 -4.01 3.31
N GLU A 67 11.07 -3.81 4.62
CA GLU A 67 12.08 -4.10 5.64
C GLU A 67 12.51 -5.58 5.63
N LYS A 68 11.53 -6.50 5.52
CA LYS A 68 11.81 -7.94 5.40
C LYS A 68 12.53 -8.29 4.11
N ALA A 69 12.23 -7.59 3.02
CA ALA A 69 12.90 -7.77 1.73
C ALA A 69 14.29 -7.09 1.68
N GLY A 70 14.61 -6.21 2.64
CA GLY A 70 15.86 -5.45 2.66
C GLY A 70 15.86 -4.21 1.76
N GLU A 71 14.69 -3.79 1.26
CA GLU A 71 14.52 -2.66 0.33
C GLU A 71 14.52 -1.31 1.07
N LYS A 72 15.66 -0.93 1.65
CA LYS A 72 15.79 0.24 2.53
C LYS A 72 15.41 1.56 1.85
N ASP A 73 15.78 1.74 0.59
CA ASP A 73 15.47 2.98 -0.14
C ASP A 73 13.96 3.16 -0.35
N LEU A 74 13.24 2.06 -0.59
CA LEU A 74 11.79 2.07 -0.70
C LEU A 74 11.12 2.29 0.66
N VAL A 75 11.69 1.77 1.75
CA VAL A 75 11.21 2.07 3.11
C VAL A 75 11.28 3.57 3.38
N GLU A 76 12.42 4.22 3.12
CA GLU A 76 12.59 5.66 3.32
C GLU A 76 11.72 6.51 2.38
N PHE A 77 11.47 6.01 1.16
CA PHE A 77 10.51 6.62 0.27
C PHE A 77 9.10 6.58 0.86
N VAL A 78 8.60 5.40 1.24
CA VAL A 78 7.24 5.23 1.77
C VAL A 78 7.06 6.01 3.07
N LYS A 79 8.07 6.06 3.95
CA LYS A 79 8.03 6.85 5.19
C LYS A 79 7.88 8.35 4.95
N ARG A 80 8.54 8.89 3.92
CA ARG A 80 8.39 10.31 3.56
C ARG A 80 7.06 10.57 2.87
N ASP A 81 6.73 9.75 1.89
CA ASP A 81 5.51 9.88 1.09
C ASP A 81 4.24 9.75 1.95
N CYS A 82 4.25 8.88 2.97
CA CYS A 82 3.08 8.74 3.85
C CYS A 82 2.85 9.96 4.75
N VAL A 83 3.89 10.71 5.12
CA VAL A 83 3.71 11.95 5.90
C VAL A 83 3.00 13.04 5.07
N GLU A 84 3.25 13.05 3.76
CA GLU A 84 2.61 13.99 2.83
C GLU A 84 1.19 13.55 2.41
N TYR A 85 0.94 12.24 2.42
CA TYR A 85 -0.28 11.64 1.86
C TYR A 85 -1.32 11.16 2.89
N LEU A 86 -0.98 11.05 4.17
CA LEU A 86 -1.91 10.65 5.22
C LEU A 86 -2.72 11.86 5.73
N ASP A 87 -4.04 11.71 5.87
CA ASP A 87 -4.92 12.72 6.48
C ASP A 87 -4.57 13.03 7.95
N SER A 88 -3.90 12.11 8.64
CA SER A 88 -3.40 12.30 10.03
C SER A 88 -2.08 11.57 10.22
N PRO A 89 -0.95 12.19 9.87
CA PRO A 89 0.37 11.58 9.96
C PRO A 89 0.84 11.39 11.42
N GLU A 90 0.22 12.07 12.40
CA GLU A 90 0.63 11.99 13.81
C GLU A 90 0.44 10.59 14.42
N LYS A 91 -0.62 9.88 14.03
CA LYS A 91 -0.90 8.51 14.49
C LYS A 91 0.11 7.49 13.98
N PHE A 92 0.57 7.70 12.74
CA PHE A 92 1.59 6.85 12.12
C PHE A 92 2.94 6.99 12.84
N LEU A 93 3.33 8.22 13.16
CA LEU A 93 4.55 8.51 13.92
C LEU A 93 4.53 7.96 15.35
N GLU A 94 3.35 7.76 15.95
CA GLU A 94 3.22 7.18 17.28
C GLU A 94 3.42 5.66 17.30
N VAL A 95 3.00 4.96 16.23
CA VAL A 95 3.21 3.50 16.10
C VAL A 95 4.69 3.18 15.87
N GLU A 96 5.39 3.93 15.04
CA GLU A 96 6.84 3.73 14.78
C GLU A 96 7.71 4.00 16.01
N ARG A 97 7.31 4.90 16.92
CA ARG A 97 8.06 5.18 18.16
C ARG A 97 7.95 4.09 19.23
N ASN A 98 6.94 3.22 19.12
CA ASN A 98 6.59 2.22 20.14
C ASN A 98 6.92 0.78 19.74
N THR A 99 7.59 0.57 18.59
CA THR A 99 8.00 -0.75 18.07
C THR A 99 9.52 -0.81 17.94
#